data_AF-A0AA40KH60-F1
#
_entry.id   AF-A0AA40KH60-F1
#
_cell.length_a   1.000
_cell.length_b   1.000
_cell.length_c   1.000
_cell.angle_alpha   90.00
_cell.angle_beta   90.00
_cell.angle_gamma   90.00
#
_symmetry.space_group_name_H-M   'P 1'
#
loop_
_entity.id
_entity.type
_entity.pdbx_description
1 polymer ?
#
loop_
_entity_poly.entity_id
_entity_poly.type
_entity_poly.pdbx_seq_one_letter_code
_entity_poly.pdbx_strand_id
1 'polypeptide(L)'
;MVKNWVIVKDNPRYHKQHGYQSVQQFPYIDINAEILLNAWQELSYKVVDVNAKNQVGVTKVQTTSANGIRQSTNNAFIRPVRRKRRNLTIKTESYVTKLFVDHTKRRIIAVEYALINNRTKLNTVFAKKEVILSAGSINSPKILMLSGIGPREELEKYGIRVISNLSVGKNLQDHVTTNGLVIALNFTSTNKNISMKEEDILSYQKTHREPLSAIGTTSVSVFLQTMFQRENGVPDIQVSSLAANHKDFLNNSAEFFDETVVSLSYYDAISTFAILLSPKSRGFIYC
;
A
#
# COMPACT_ATOMS: atom_id res chain seq x y z
N MET A 1 8.32 -12.08 24.75
CA MET A 1 9.06 -12.70 23.62
C MET A 1 8.27 -12.45 22.35
N VAL A 2 8.90 -11.89 21.32
CA VAL A 2 8.22 -11.30 20.15
C VAL A 2 7.60 -12.39 19.27
N LYS A 3 6.29 -12.33 18.98
CA LYS A 3 5.54 -13.33 18.19
C LYS A 3 6.14 -13.61 16.78
N ASN A 4 6.98 -12.72 16.24
CA ASN A 4 7.60 -12.86 14.91
C ASN A 4 8.51 -14.09 14.75
N TRP A 5 9.12 -14.59 15.84
CA TRP A 5 9.99 -15.77 15.76
C TRP A 5 9.24 -17.05 15.41
N VAL A 6 7.93 -17.10 15.68
CA VAL A 6 7.07 -18.25 15.39
C VAL A 6 6.80 -18.36 13.88
N ILE A 7 6.46 -17.26 13.21
CA ILE A 7 6.14 -17.25 11.76
C ILE A 7 7.34 -17.73 10.92
N VAL A 8 8.54 -17.23 11.21
CA VAL A 8 9.74 -17.65 10.48
C VAL A 8 10.11 -19.10 10.76
N LYS A 9 9.92 -19.56 12.00
CA LYS A 9 10.16 -20.96 12.38
C LYS A 9 9.19 -21.91 11.67
N ASP A 10 7.93 -21.50 11.56
CA ASP A 10 6.86 -22.31 10.98
C ASP A 10 6.90 -22.30 9.43
N ASN A 11 7.34 -21.19 8.83
CA ASN A 11 7.41 -21.02 7.36
C ASN A 11 8.79 -20.51 6.88
N PRO A 12 9.90 -21.21 7.16
CA PRO A 12 11.27 -20.71 6.92
C PRO A 12 11.64 -20.57 5.44
N ARG A 13 10.88 -21.20 4.54
CA ARG A 13 11.06 -21.07 3.09
C ARG A 13 10.48 -19.75 2.54
N TYR A 14 9.47 -19.20 3.20
CA TYR A 14 8.71 -18.04 2.75
C TYR A 14 9.16 -16.75 3.43
N HIS A 15 9.85 -16.86 4.56
CA HIS A 15 10.34 -15.73 5.34
C HIS A 15 11.84 -15.80 5.56
N LYS A 16 12.47 -14.62 5.62
CA LYS A 16 13.91 -14.50 5.88
C LYS A 16 14.20 -13.45 6.93
N GLN A 17 15.22 -13.71 7.74
CA GLN A 17 15.71 -12.77 8.74
C GLN A 17 16.84 -11.91 8.17
N HIS A 18 17.13 -10.79 8.83
CA HIS A 18 18.26 -9.90 8.54
C HIS A 18 18.20 -9.14 7.20
N GLY A 19 17.01 -9.02 6.59
CA GLY A 19 16.78 -8.11 5.48
C GLY A 19 16.75 -6.63 5.92
N TYR A 20 16.89 -5.71 4.97
CA TYR A 20 16.86 -4.26 5.26
C TYR A 20 15.47 -3.76 5.67
N GLN A 21 14.40 -4.32 5.10
CA GLN A 21 13.01 -3.95 5.41
C GLN A 21 12.39 -5.02 6.30
N SER A 22 12.06 -4.65 7.52
CA SER A 22 11.41 -5.52 8.49
C SER A 22 9.94 -5.73 8.13
N VAL A 23 9.48 -6.95 8.32
CA VAL A 23 8.08 -7.36 8.23
C VAL A 23 7.71 -8.03 9.54
N GLN A 24 6.63 -7.58 10.16
CA GLN A 24 6.16 -8.09 11.44
C GLN A 24 4.67 -7.83 11.66
N GLN A 25 4.09 -8.52 12.63
CA GLN A 25 2.84 -8.08 13.24
C GLN A 25 3.13 -6.90 14.17
N PHE A 26 2.20 -5.94 14.24
CA PHE A 26 2.32 -4.85 15.21
C PHE A 26 2.28 -5.39 16.65
N PRO A 27 3.00 -4.77 17.60
CA PRO A 27 3.15 -5.30 18.95
C PRO A 27 1.84 -5.22 19.76
N TYR A 28 0.97 -4.26 19.42
CA TYR A 28 -0.36 -4.10 20.00
C TYR A 28 -1.41 -4.67 19.03
N ILE A 29 -2.31 -5.49 19.56
CA ILE A 29 -3.49 -6.02 18.86
C ILE A 29 -4.69 -5.69 19.74
N ASP A 30 -5.68 -5.02 19.17
CA ASP A 30 -6.91 -4.66 19.88
C ASP A 30 -7.80 -5.89 20.11
N ILE A 31 -8.59 -5.88 21.19
CA ILE A 31 -9.50 -6.99 21.52
C ILE A 31 -10.50 -7.28 20.40
N ASN A 32 -10.98 -6.26 19.68
CA ASN A 32 -11.93 -6.45 18.59
C ASN A 32 -11.29 -7.17 17.40
N ALA A 33 -9.98 -7.02 17.19
CA ALA A 33 -9.27 -7.79 16.17
C ALA A 33 -9.22 -9.28 16.55
N GLU A 34 -8.97 -9.62 17.82
CA GLU A 34 -9.03 -11.01 18.28
C GLU A 34 -10.46 -11.58 18.19
N ILE A 35 -11.49 -10.79 18.49
CA ILE A 35 -12.90 -11.19 18.32
C ILE A 35 -13.20 -11.49 16.85
N LEU A 36 -12.78 -10.61 15.92
CA LEU A 36 -12.96 -10.84 14.48
C LEU A 36 -12.27 -12.12 14.03
N LEU A 37 -11.03 -12.34 14.47
CA LEU A 37 -10.29 -13.56 14.14
C LEU A 37 -11.03 -14.82 14.63
N ASN A 38 -11.49 -14.81 15.87
CA ASN A 38 -12.25 -15.93 16.45
C ASN A 38 -13.57 -16.18 15.71
N ALA A 39 -14.30 -15.12 15.34
CA ALA A 39 -15.54 -15.24 14.57
C ALA A 39 -15.31 -15.97 13.23
N TRP A 40 -14.20 -15.70 12.53
CA TRP A 40 -13.85 -16.44 11.33
C TRP A 40 -13.45 -17.90 11.60
N GLN A 41 -12.82 -18.18 12.75
CA GLN A 41 -12.52 -19.56 13.16
C GLN A 41 -13.78 -20.36 13.50
N GLU A 42 -14.80 -19.73 14.09
CA GLU A 42 -16.12 -20.34 14.34
C GLU A 42 -16.80 -20.74 13.02
N LEU A 43 -16.56 -19.97 11.95
CA LEU A 43 -16.95 -20.31 10.58
C LEU A 43 -16.02 -21.34 9.91
N SER A 44 -15.18 -22.03 10.69
CA SER A 44 -14.24 -23.07 10.25
C SER A 44 -13.10 -22.60 9.34
N TYR A 45 -12.81 -21.29 9.27
CA TYR A 45 -11.62 -20.79 8.58
C TYR A 45 -10.38 -20.96 9.46
N LYS A 46 -9.36 -21.64 8.92
CA LYS A 46 -8.11 -21.87 9.64
C LYS A 46 -7.28 -20.58 9.70
N VAL A 47 -6.59 -20.38 10.81
CA VAL A 47 -5.54 -19.37 10.90
C VAL A 47 -4.35 -19.86 10.07
N VAL A 48 -3.99 -19.08 9.06
CA VAL A 48 -2.89 -19.42 8.13
C VAL A 48 -1.94 -18.22 7.98
N ASP A 49 -0.72 -18.52 7.56
CA ASP A 49 0.18 -17.51 7.05
C ASP A 49 -0.06 -17.33 5.55
N VAL A 50 -0.83 -16.30 5.20
CA VAL A 50 -1.21 -16.03 3.80
C VAL A 50 -0.03 -15.65 2.91
N ASN A 51 1.13 -15.32 3.49
CA ASN A 51 2.37 -15.05 2.76
C ASN A 51 3.21 -16.33 2.55
N ALA A 52 2.74 -17.48 3.04
CA ALA A 52 3.37 -18.77 2.87
C ALA A 52 2.63 -19.63 1.82
N LYS A 53 2.67 -20.96 1.98
CA LYS A 53 2.11 -21.90 1.01
C LYS A 53 0.58 -21.78 0.87
N ASN A 54 -0.13 -21.60 1.97
CA ASN A 54 -1.60 -21.63 2.01
C ASN A 54 -2.15 -20.23 2.15
N GLN A 55 -2.89 -19.76 1.15
CA GLN A 55 -3.43 -18.40 1.14
C GLN A 55 -4.88 -18.32 1.61
N VAL A 56 -5.67 -19.39 1.48
CA VAL A 56 -7.08 -19.42 1.92
C VAL A 56 -7.16 -19.63 3.43
N GLY A 57 -7.80 -18.69 4.13
CA GLY A 57 -7.96 -18.71 5.59
C GLY A 57 -7.99 -17.31 6.21
N VAL A 58 -7.91 -17.26 7.53
CA VAL A 58 -7.82 -16.01 8.31
C VAL A 58 -6.38 -15.78 8.76
N THR A 59 -5.93 -14.53 8.80
CA THR A 59 -4.56 -14.20 9.23
C THR A 59 -4.53 -12.95 10.10
N LYS A 60 -3.55 -12.93 11.00
CA LYS A 60 -3.05 -11.68 11.59
C LYS A 60 -2.07 -11.05 10.61
N VAL A 61 -2.40 -9.87 10.11
CA VAL A 61 -1.69 -9.23 8.99
C VAL A 61 -0.25 -8.90 9.39
N GLN A 62 0.68 -9.28 8.51
CA GLN A 62 2.08 -8.91 8.59
C GLN A 62 2.28 -7.59 7.85
N THR A 63 2.98 -6.65 8.46
CA THR A 63 3.14 -5.28 7.95
C THR A 63 4.61 -4.94 7.81
N THR A 64 4.94 -4.03 6.87
CA THR A 64 6.27 -3.43 6.80
C THR A 64 6.47 -2.46 7.96
N SER A 65 6.88 -2.99 9.11
CA SER A 65 7.09 -2.26 10.35
C SER A 65 8.24 -2.84 11.17
N ALA A 66 8.76 -2.05 12.10
CA ALA A 66 9.78 -2.46 13.07
C ALA A 66 9.46 -1.80 14.41
N ASN A 67 9.35 -2.59 15.48
CA ASN A 67 9.07 -2.11 16.85
C ASN A 67 7.94 -1.07 16.94
N GLY A 68 6.76 -1.37 16.37
CA GLY A 68 5.61 -0.46 16.42
C GLY A 68 5.66 0.73 15.45
N ILE A 69 6.73 0.87 14.65
CA ILE A 69 6.89 1.97 13.70
C ILE A 69 6.80 1.47 12.27
N ARG A 70 6.07 2.21 11.41
CA ARG A 70 6.06 2.00 9.96
C ARG A 70 7.47 2.06 9.37
N GLN A 71 7.84 1.05 8.59
CA GLN A 71 9.10 1.02 7.87
C GLN A 71 8.89 1.17 6.35
N SER A 72 9.00 2.41 5.87
CA SER A 72 8.95 2.70 4.44
C SER A 72 10.23 2.26 3.71
N THR A 73 10.16 2.13 2.38
CA THR A 73 11.33 1.85 1.53
C THR A 73 12.41 2.93 1.68
N ASN A 74 12.03 4.20 1.83
CA ASN A 74 12.99 5.27 2.14
C ASN A 74 13.68 5.02 3.49
N ASN A 75 12.95 4.64 4.54
CA ASN A 75 13.54 4.36 5.84
C ASN A 75 14.50 3.16 5.78
N ALA A 76 14.10 2.08 5.12
CA ALA A 76 14.88 0.85 5.00
C ALA A 76 16.15 1.00 4.13
N PHE A 77 16.03 1.59 2.93
CA PHE A 77 17.07 1.53 1.91
C PHE A 77 17.83 2.84 1.69
N ILE A 78 17.17 4.00 1.83
CA ILE A 78 17.72 5.29 1.39
C ILE A 78 18.24 6.13 2.56
N ARG A 79 17.41 6.33 3.59
CA ARG A 79 17.74 7.11 4.80
C ARG A 79 19.06 6.68 5.45
N PRO A 80 19.41 5.38 5.56
CA PRO A 80 20.64 4.95 6.22
C PRO A 80 21.91 5.30 5.44
N VAL A 81 21.81 5.49 4.12
CA VAL A 81 22.98 5.66 3.21
C VAL A 81 23.08 7.06 2.59
N ARG A 82 21.98 7.83 2.52
CA ARG A 82 21.91 9.11 1.77
C ARG A 82 22.88 10.21 2.22
N ARG A 83 23.40 10.14 3.45
CA ARG A 83 24.42 11.07 3.98
C ARG A 83 25.80 10.43 4.12
N LYS A 84 25.93 9.13 3.83
CA LYS A 84 27.17 8.36 3.95
C LYS A 84 27.82 8.10 2.59
N ARG A 85 27.00 7.89 1.56
CA ARG A 85 27.44 7.56 0.20
C ARG A 85 27.51 8.81 -0.67
N ARG A 86 28.73 9.26 -0.98
CA ARG A 86 28.98 10.42 -1.86
C ARG A 86 28.51 10.22 -3.31
N ASN A 87 28.36 8.96 -3.74
CA ASN A 87 27.88 8.58 -5.07
C ASN A 87 26.34 8.49 -5.18
N LEU A 88 25.58 8.93 -4.17
CA LEU A 88 24.13 8.98 -4.20
C LEU A 88 23.65 10.42 -4.03
N THR A 89 22.97 10.95 -5.05
CA THR A 89 22.29 12.24 -4.98
C THR A 89 20.79 12.03 -4.99
N ILE A 90 20.09 12.65 -4.05
CA ILE A 90 18.64 12.61 -3.97
C ILE A 90 18.13 14.02 -4.19
N LYS A 91 17.24 14.17 -5.17
CA LYS A 91 16.57 15.44 -5.45
C LYS A 91 15.07 15.26 -5.23
N THR A 92 14.57 15.81 -4.13
CA THR A 92 13.13 15.85 -3.83
C THR A 92 12.47 17.00 -4.58
N GLU A 93 11.14 17.03 -4.55
CA GLU A 93 10.34 18.13 -5.14
C GLU A 93 10.67 18.38 -6.63
N SER A 94 11.07 17.32 -7.33
CA SER A 94 11.51 17.33 -8.71
C SER A 94 10.61 16.39 -9.50
N TYR A 95 9.70 16.97 -10.28
CA TYR A 95 8.70 16.24 -11.04
C TYR A 95 9.20 16.00 -12.46
N VAL A 96 9.40 14.74 -12.83
CA VAL A 96 9.86 14.36 -14.18
C VAL A 96 8.76 14.61 -15.20
N THR A 97 9.09 15.36 -16.25
CA THR A 97 8.14 15.75 -17.30
C THR A 97 8.38 15.00 -18.61
N LYS A 98 9.63 14.67 -18.93
CA LYS A 98 10.00 14.07 -20.23
C LYS A 98 11.31 13.29 -20.18
N LEU A 99 11.45 12.31 -21.07
CA LEU A 99 12.67 11.57 -21.34
C LEU A 99 13.22 11.96 -22.72
N PHE A 100 14.53 12.16 -22.80
CA PHE A 100 15.21 12.44 -24.07
C PHE A 100 15.83 11.18 -24.65
N VAL A 101 15.49 10.88 -25.91
CA VAL A 101 15.95 9.70 -26.65
C VAL A 101 17.04 10.10 -27.63
N ASP A 102 18.16 9.37 -27.62
CA ASP A 102 19.15 9.37 -28.69
C ASP A 102 18.67 8.42 -29.78
N HIS A 103 18.22 8.96 -30.91
CA HIS A 103 17.66 8.18 -32.01
C HIS A 103 18.69 7.29 -32.71
N THR A 104 19.96 7.70 -32.74
CA THR A 104 21.04 6.92 -33.36
C THR A 104 21.38 5.71 -32.51
N LYS A 105 21.48 5.90 -31.19
CA LYS A 105 21.84 4.83 -30.23
C LYS A 105 20.63 4.09 -29.66
N ARG A 106 19.41 4.51 -30.01
CA ARG A 106 18.12 3.98 -29.52
C ARG A 106 18.08 3.83 -27.99
N ARG A 107 18.55 4.84 -27.26
CA ARG A 107 18.60 4.83 -25.78
C ARG A 107 18.12 6.15 -25.18
N ILE A 108 17.60 6.10 -23.94
CA ILE A 108 17.34 7.31 -23.15
C ILE A 108 18.67 7.87 -22.66
N ILE A 109 18.89 9.17 -22.85
CA ILE A 109 20.15 9.86 -22.49
C ILE A 109 19.99 10.91 -21.41
N ALA A 110 18.79 11.41 -21.21
CA ALA A 110 18.52 12.43 -20.21
C ALA A 110 17.07 12.43 -19.75
N VAL A 111 16.85 13.06 -18.61
CA VAL A 111 15.55 13.27 -17.98
C VAL A 111 15.33 14.76 -17.79
N GLU A 112 14.18 15.24 -18.23
CA GLU A 112 13.68 16.58 -17.95
C GLU A 112 12.80 16.56 -16.70
N TYR A 113 12.96 17.55 -15.83
CA TYR A 113 12.11 17.72 -14.66
C TYR A 113 11.88 19.19 -14.32
N ALA A 114 10.75 19.46 -13.68
CA ALA A 114 10.38 20.75 -13.12
C ALA A 114 10.43 20.70 -11.58
N LEU A 115 10.77 21.82 -10.94
CA LEU A 115 10.68 21.91 -9.48
C LEU A 115 9.23 22.20 -9.07
N ILE A 116 8.76 21.63 -7.96
CA ILE A 116 7.37 21.84 -7.51
C ILE A 116 7.07 23.33 -7.27
N ASN A 117 8.05 24.07 -6.76
CA ASN A 117 7.97 25.51 -6.50
C ASN A 117 8.20 26.41 -7.73
N ASN A 118 8.64 25.84 -8.86
CA ASN A 118 8.84 26.57 -10.10
C ASN A 118 8.65 25.62 -11.29
N ARG A 119 7.39 25.49 -11.71
CA ARG A 119 6.99 24.56 -12.78
C ARG A 119 7.30 25.05 -14.19
N THR A 120 7.59 26.35 -14.36
CA THR A 120 7.92 26.92 -15.68
C THR A 120 9.37 26.71 -16.06
N LYS A 121 10.27 26.56 -15.07
CA LYS A 121 11.68 26.27 -15.32
C LYS A 121 11.94 24.77 -15.42
N LEU A 122 12.24 24.32 -16.63
CA LEU A 122 12.65 22.95 -16.93
C LEU A 122 14.16 22.77 -16.71
N ASN A 123 14.53 21.66 -16.07
CA ASN A 123 15.91 21.28 -15.81
C ASN A 123 16.18 19.92 -16.47
N THR A 124 17.41 19.69 -16.90
CA THR A 124 17.80 18.43 -17.55
C THR A 124 18.95 17.78 -16.81
N VAL A 125 18.90 16.45 -16.65
CA VAL A 125 20.01 15.64 -16.13
C VAL A 125 20.34 14.50 -17.09
N PHE A 126 21.62 14.32 -17.41
CA PHE A 126 22.09 13.30 -18.33
C PHE A 126 22.51 12.03 -17.61
N ALA A 127 22.18 10.87 -18.21
CA ALA A 127 22.57 9.56 -17.72
C ALA A 127 23.65 8.94 -18.62
N LYS A 128 24.77 8.53 -18.00
CA LYS A 128 25.87 7.87 -18.73
C LYS A 128 25.58 6.41 -19.08
N LYS A 129 24.81 5.70 -18.23
CA LYS A 129 24.50 4.28 -18.38
C LYS A 129 23.03 4.08 -18.72
N GLU A 130 22.16 4.28 -17.74
CA GLU A 130 20.75 3.90 -17.82
C GLU A 130 19.86 4.92 -17.12
N VAL A 131 18.58 4.94 -17.51
CA VAL A 131 17.50 5.62 -16.81
C VAL A 131 16.49 4.57 -16.36
N ILE A 132 16.23 4.52 -15.05
CA ILE A 132 15.26 3.59 -14.45
C ILE A 132 14.00 4.40 -14.10
N LEU A 133 12.88 4.09 -14.76
CA LEU A 133 11.61 4.76 -14.52
C LEU A 133 10.81 4.01 -13.45
N SER A 134 10.69 4.60 -12.27
CA SER A 134 9.99 4.02 -11.11
C SER A 134 8.89 4.96 -10.58
N ALA A 135 8.14 5.61 -11.47
CA ALA A 135 7.12 6.60 -11.12
C ALA A 135 5.74 5.98 -10.76
N GLY A 136 5.68 4.66 -10.59
CA GLY A 136 4.45 3.91 -10.29
C GLY A 136 3.57 3.66 -11.53
N SER A 137 2.52 2.86 -11.36
CA SER A 137 1.65 2.38 -12.44
C SER A 137 0.86 3.47 -13.17
N ILE A 138 0.72 4.65 -12.56
CA ILE A 138 0.00 5.80 -13.14
C ILE A 138 0.97 6.74 -13.87
N ASN A 139 2.03 7.21 -13.20
CA ASN A 139 2.88 8.24 -13.79
C ASN A 139 3.95 7.69 -14.74
N SER A 140 4.39 6.44 -14.58
CA SER A 140 5.36 5.85 -15.52
C SER A 140 4.83 5.78 -16.96
N PRO A 141 3.62 5.24 -17.23
CA PRO A 141 3.09 5.26 -18.59
C PRO A 141 2.87 6.69 -19.10
N LYS A 142 2.44 7.62 -18.24
CA LYS A 142 2.29 9.04 -18.62
C LYS A 142 3.61 9.67 -19.08
N ILE A 143 4.69 9.48 -18.31
CA ILE A 143 6.03 9.99 -18.67
C ILE A 143 6.51 9.37 -19.99
N LEU A 144 6.29 8.07 -20.20
CA LEU A 144 6.64 7.40 -21.46
C LEU A 144 5.87 8.00 -22.64
N MET A 145 4.55 8.18 -22.51
CA MET A 145 3.72 8.77 -23.57
C MET A 145 4.12 10.22 -23.87
N LEU A 146 4.31 11.06 -22.85
CA LEU A 146 4.84 12.43 -23.01
C LEU A 146 6.23 12.49 -23.67
N SER A 147 6.96 11.38 -23.62
CA SER A 147 8.27 11.20 -24.27
C SER A 147 8.18 10.57 -25.67
N GLY A 148 6.97 10.36 -26.21
CA GLY A 148 6.75 9.76 -27.53
C GLY A 148 6.80 8.23 -27.56
N ILE A 149 6.71 7.56 -26.41
CA ILE A 149 6.71 6.09 -26.28
C ILE A 149 5.33 5.64 -25.79
N GLY A 150 4.50 5.15 -26.70
CA GLY A 150 3.13 4.78 -26.40
C GLY A 150 2.28 4.56 -27.65
N PRO A 151 0.96 4.37 -27.51
CA PRO A 151 0.09 4.07 -28.65
C PRO A 151 0.11 5.24 -29.65
N ARG A 152 0.41 4.95 -30.92
CA ARG A 152 0.52 5.95 -31.99
C ARG A 152 -0.66 6.90 -32.03
N GLU A 153 -1.88 6.35 -32.09
CA GLU A 153 -3.13 7.12 -32.19
C GLU A 153 -3.28 8.13 -31.05
N GLU A 154 -2.92 7.71 -29.84
CA GLU A 154 -3.04 8.56 -28.65
C GLU A 154 -1.96 9.64 -28.62
N LEU A 155 -0.73 9.32 -29.05
CA LEU A 155 0.34 10.30 -29.16
C LEU A 155 0.02 11.36 -30.23
N GLU A 156 -0.45 10.92 -31.41
CA GLU A 156 -0.78 11.80 -32.53
C GLU A 156 -1.95 12.75 -32.18
N LYS A 157 -2.94 12.29 -31.41
CA LYS A 157 -4.05 13.13 -30.88
C LYS A 157 -3.57 14.35 -30.08
N TYR A 158 -2.47 14.23 -29.36
CA TYR A 158 -1.88 15.32 -28.57
C TYR A 158 -0.68 16.00 -29.26
N GLY A 159 -0.46 15.73 -30.56
CA GLY A 159 0.64 16.32 -31.33
C GLY A 159 2.03 15.84 -30.87
N ILE A 160 2.12 14.70 -30.18
CA ILE A 160 3.38 14.14 -29.69
C ILE A 160 4.01 13.29 -30.79
N ARG A 161 5.26 13.59 -31.13
CA ARG A 161 6.04 12.79 -32.08
C ARG A 161 6.18 11.35 -31.58
N VAL A 162 5.74 10.39 -32.39
CA VAL A 162 5.88 8.96 -32.10
C VAL A 162 7.34 8.53 -32.28
N ILE A 163 7.96 8.11 -31.18
CA ILE A 163 9.29 7.49 -31.16
C ILE A 163 9.16 5.97 -31.19
N SER A 164 8.20 5.42 -30.45
CA SER A 164 7.93 3.99 -30.42
C SER A 164 6.44 3.73 -30.17
N ASN A 165 5.83 2.95 -31.06
CA ASN A 165 4.42 2.56 -30.96
C ASN A 165 4.30 1.32 -30.06
N LEU A 166 4.00 1.52 -28.77
CA LEU A 166 3.87 0.46 -27.76
C LEU A 166 2.55 0.58 -27.02
N SER A 167 2.04 -0.51 -26.45
CA SER A 167 0.79 -0.55 -25.66
C SER A 167 0.92 0.06 -24.25
N VAL A 168 1.67 1.16 -24.12
CA VAL A 168 1.84 1.90 -22.86
C VAL A 168 0.49 2.43 -22.38
N GLY A 169 0.24 2.35 -21.07
CA GLY A 169 -1.01 2.80 -20.45
C GLY A 169 -2.16 1.79 -20.51
N LYS A 170 -2.04 0.70 -21.27
CA LYS A 170 -3.05 -0.38 -21.31
C LYS A 170 -2.86 -1.37 -20.15
N ASN A 171 -3.89 -2.19 -19.90
CA ASN A 171 -3.88 -3.29 -18.92
C ASN A 171 -3.71 -2.82 -17.47
N LEU A 172 -4.25 -1.64 -17.11
CA LEU A 172 -4.34 -1.21 -15.72
C LEU A 172 -5.26 -2.18 -14.96
N GLN A 173 -4.81 -2.63 -13.81
CA GLN A 173 -5.54 -3.51 -12.91
C GLN A 173 -5.44 -2.95 -11.51
N ASP A 174 -6.54 -3.00 -10.78
CA ASP A 174 -6.61 -2.65 -9.37
C ASP A 174 -7.64 -3.56 -8.71
N HIS A 175 -7.59 -3.70 -7.39
CA HIS A 175 -8.57 -4.48 -6.66
C HIS A 175 -9.87 -3.69 -6.50
N VAL A 176 -11.00 -4.30 -6.87
CA VAL A 176 -12.32 -3.67 -6.70
C VAL A 176 -12.81 -3.94 -5.29
N THR A 177 -13.14 -2.89 -4.56
CA THR A 177 -13.64 -2.97 -3.19
C THR A 177 -15.11 -2.58 -3.15
N THR A 178 -15.93 -3.32 -2.39
CA THR A 178 -17.33 -2.96 -2.13
C THR A 178 -17.43 -2.09 -0.88
N ASN A 179 -18.46 -1.24 -0.80
CA ASN A 179 -18.79 -0.60 0.46
C ASN A 179 -19.16 -1.65 1.51
N GLY A 180 -18.64 -1.48 2.72
CA GLY A 180 -18.80 -2.42 3.81
C GLY A 180 -20.01 -2.15 4.68
N LEU A 181 -20.49 -3.19 5.36
CA LEU A 181 -21.44 -3.03 6.47
C LEU A 181 -20.71 -2.39 7.65
N VAL A 182 -21.27 -1.32 8.21
CA VAL A 182 -20.78 -0.71 9.45
C VAL A 182 -21.53 -1.27 10.65
N ILE A 183 -20.78 -1.83 11.59
CA ILE A 183 -21.27 -2.44 12.82
C ILE A 183 -20.78 -1.60 13.99
N ALA A 184 -21.71 -0.99 14.72
CA ALA A 184 -21.41 -0.27 15.96
C ALA A 184 -20.99 -1.26 17.05
N LEU A 185 -19.98 -0.89 17.85
CA LEU A 185 -19.48 -1.69 18.95
C LEU A 185 -20.06 -1.21 20.27
N ASN A 186 -20.53 -2.15 21.10
CA ASN A 186 -21.01 -1.84 22.44
C ASN A 186 -19.87 -1.50 23.41
N PHE A 187 -18.69 -2.12 23.22
CA PHE A 187 -17.51 -1.91 24.04
C PHE A 187 -16.26 -1.88 23.17
N THR A 188 -15.34 -0.96 23.48
CA THR A 188 -14.03 -0.93 22.84
C THR A 188 -12.99 -0.26 23.72
N SER A 189 -11.78 -0.81 23.77
CA SER A 189 -10.61 -0.23 24.45
C SER A 189 -10.15 1.11 23.86
N THR A 190 -10.67 1.45 22.69
CA THR A 190 -10.24 2.57 21.88
C THR A 190 -11.13 3.81 22.03
N ASN A 191 -12.25 3.71 22.75
CA ASN A 191 -13.10 4.85 23.08
C ASN A 191 -12.50 5.62 24.27
N LYS A 192 -11.57 6.51 23.94
CA LYS A 192 -10.78 7.29 24.91
C LYS A 192 -11.11 8.77 24.84
N ASN A 193 -11.17 9.42 26.01
CA ASN A 193 -11.26 10.87 26.10
C ASN A 193 -9.92 11.53 25.67
N ILE A 194 -9.91 12.86 25.55
CA ILE A 194 -8.74 13.62 25.06
C ILE A 194 -7.52 13.40 25.95
N SER A 195 -7.68 13.49 27.28
CA SER A 195 -6.57 13.32 28.23
C SER A 195 -5.93 11.93 28.12
N MET A 196 -6.73 10.87 27.99
CA MET A 196 -6.22 9.51 27.76
C MET A 196 -5.50 9.37 26.41
N LYS A 197 -5.96 10.07 25.37
CA LYS A 197 -5.28 10.08 24.06
C LYS A 197 -3.95 10.82 24.12
N GLU A 198 -3.84 11.88 24.92
CA GLU A 198 -2.59 12.59 25.16
C GLU A 198 -1.58 11.70 25.91
N GLU A 199 -2.03 10.96 26.92
CA GLU A 199 -1.20 9.97 27.62
C GLU A 199 -0.70 8.87 26.66
N ASP A 200 -1.56 8.37 25.77
CA ASP A 200 -1.18 7.41 24.73
C ASP A 200 -0.09 7.96 23.80
N ILE A 201 -0.17 9.24 23.42
CA ILE A 201 0.87 9.90 22.58
C ILE A 201 2.21 9.90 23.31
N LEU A 202 2.21 10.32 24.58
CA LEU A 202 3.42 10.35 25.41
C LEU A 202 3.99 8.94 25.63
N SER A 203 3.13 7.94 25.81
CA SER A 203 3.51 6.55 25.94
C SER A 203 4.11 5.99 24.65
N TYR A 204 3.47 6.25 23.50
CA TYR A 204 3.93 5.81 22.19
C TYR A 204 5.29 6.43 21.84
N GLN A 205 5.51 7.70 22.12
CA GLN A 205 6.82 8.35 21.92
C GLN A 205 7.96 7.68 22.71
N LYS A 206 7.66 7.12 23.89
CA LYS A 206 8.64 6.45 24.74
C LYS A 206 8.83 4.98 24.37
N THR A 207 7.74 4.29 24.03
CA THR A 207 7.72 2.82 23.97
C THR A 207 7.52 2.26 22.57
N HIS A 208 6.89 3.02 21.68
CA HIS A 208 6.31 2.56 20.41
C HIS A 208 5.41 1.32 20.57
N ARG A 209 4.67 1.28 21.68
CA ARG A 209 3.65 0.27 21.98
C ARG A 209 2.30 0.95 22.12
N GLU A 210 1.30 0.21 22.60
CA GLU A 210 -0.04 0.74 22.88
C GLU A 210 -0.84 1.10 21.60
N PRO A 211 -2.11 1.56 21.70
CA PRO A 211 -3.04 1.67 20.56
C PRO A 211 -2.52 2.47 19.37
N LEU A 212 -1.65 3.45 19.58
CA LEU A 212 -1.04 4.25 18.50
C LEU A 212 -0.04 3.47 17.63
N SER A 213 0.42 2.31 18.12
CA SER A 213 1.19 1.34 17.33
C SER A 213 0.29 0.35 16.58
N ALA A 214 -1.03 0.46 16.67
CA ALA A 214 -1.98 -0.45 16.05
C ALA A 214 -2.41 -0.01 14.65
N ILE A 215 -2.96 -0.96 13.88
CA ILE A 215 -3.69 -0.70 12.64
C ILE A 215 -5.19 -1.04 12.77
N GLY A 216 -5.67 -1.04 14.02
CA GLY A 216 -7.05 -1.39 14.38
C GLY A 216 -7.46 -2.77 13.90
N THR A 217 -8.70 -2.87 13.44
CA THR A 217 -9.31 -4.11 12.93
C THR A 217 -8.70 -4.61 11.62
N THR A 218 -7.97 -3.75 10.89
CA THR A 218 -7.18 -4.13 9.71
C THR A 218 -6.05 -5.12 10.04
N SER A 219 -5.76 -5.33 11.33
CA SER A 219 -4.80 -6.33 11.78
C SER A 219 -5.27 -7.77 11.53
N VAL A 220 -6.54 -7.99 11.16
CA VAL A 220 -7.07 -9.27 10.71
C VAL A 220 -7.56 -9.14 9.28
N SER A 221 -7.21 -10.12 8.44
CA SER A 221 -7.72 -10.23 7.09
C SER A 221 -8.03 -11.67 6.76
N VAL A 222 -8.98 -11.87 5.86
CA VAL A 222 -9.47 -13.18 5.46
C VAL A 222 -9.39 -13.30 3.96
N PHE A 223 -8.91 -14.44 3.50
CA PHE A 223 -8.77 -14.77 2.10
C PHE A 223 -9.66 -15.98 1.82
N LEU A 224 -10.66 -15.76 0.99
CA LEU A 224 -11.71 -16.71 0.70
C LEU A 224 -11.55 -17.23 -0.73
N GLN A 225 -11.83 -18.51 -0.91
CA GLN A 225 -12.08 -19.11 -2.21
C GLN A 225 -13.58 -19.31 -2.35
N THR A 226 -14.23 -18.56 -3.23
CA THR A 226 -15.65 -18.73 -3.54
C THR A 226 -15.87 -19.86 -4.54
N MET A 227 -17.13 -20.25 -4.75
CA MET A 227 -17.53 -21.21 -5.79
C MET A 227 -17.20 -20.77 -7.22
N PHE A 228 -16.85 -19.49 -7.44
CA PHE A 228 -16.48 -18.97 -8.76
C PHE A 228 -14.99 -19.16 -9.08
N GLN A 229 -14.16 -19.45 -8.08
CA GLN A 229 -12.74 -19.72 -8.25
C GLN A 229 -12.48 -21.21 -8.39
N ARG A 230 -12.03 -21.60 -9.59
CA ARG A 230 -11.85 -22.98 -10.02
C ARG A 230 -10.48 -23.55 -9.61
N GLU A 231 -9.48 -22.71 -9.43
CA GLU A 231 -8.15 -23.16 -9.00
C GLU A 231 -8.15 -23.40 -7.49
N ASN A 232 -7.90 -24.65 -7.09
CA ASN A 232 -7.96 -25.04 -5.69
C ASN A 232 -6.83 -24.38 -4.88
N GLY A 233 -7.18 -23.78 -3.73
CA GLY A 233 -6.23 -23.15 -2.82
C GLY A 233 -5.88 -21.71 -3.18
N VAL A 234 -6.52 -21.12 -4.19
CA VAL A 234 -6.33 -19.71 -4.60
C VAL A 234 -7.51 -18.89 -4.12
N PRO A 235 -7.30 -17.79 -3.37
CA PRO A 235 -8.38 -16.90 -2.99
C PRO A 235 -8.78 -15.97 -4.13
N ASP A 236 -10.07 -15.67 -4.26
CA ASP A 236 -10.62 -14.70 -5.20
C ASP A 236 -11.26 -13.50 -4.49
N ILE A 237 -11.57 -13.63 -3.21
CA ILE A 237 -12.06 -12.55 -2.35
C ILE A 237 -11.13 -12.39 -1.14
N GLN A 238 -10.75 -11.15 -0.85
CA GLN A 238 -10.22 -10.77 0.46
C GLN A 238 -11.32 -10.03 1.22
N VAL A 239 -11.58 -10.45 2.45
CA VAL A 239 -12.39 -9.68 3.39
C VAL A 239 -11.45 -8.96 4.34
N SER A 240 -11.68 -7.66 4.48
CA SER A 240 -10.94 -6.81 5.41
C SER A 240 -11.91 -6.01 6.24
N SER A 241 -11.48 -5.68 7.45
CA SER A 241 -12.20 -4.79 8.35
C SER A 241 -11.41 -3.51 8.56
N LEU A 242 -12.10 -2.38 8.57
CA LEU A 242 -11.55 -1.07 8.90
C LEU A 242 -12.21 -0.53 10.17
N ALA A 243 -11.44 0.28 10.89
CA ALA A 243 -11.92 1.08 11.99
C ALA A 243 -12.88 2.16 11.47
N ALA A 244 -13.99 2.39 12.15
CA ALA A 244 -14.98 3.41 11.83
C ALA A 244 -15.48 4.13 13.10
N ASN A 245 -16.06 5.32 12.96
CA ASN A 245 -16.74 6.01 14.04
C ASN A 245 -18.23 6.08 13.72
N HIS A 246 -19.08 5.56 14.61
CA HIS A 246 -20.51 5.41 14.41
C HIS A 246 -21.18 6.77 14.16
N LYS A 247 -20.88 7.78 14.97
CA LYS A 247 -21.45 9.13 14.82
C LYS A 247 -21.04 9.78 13.50
N ASP A 248 -19.76 9.69 13.15
CA ASP A 248 -19.23 10.28 11.91
C ASP A 248 -19.81 9.58 10.68
N PHE A 249 -19.96 8.25 10.74
CA PHE A 249 -20.62 7.47 9.69
C PHE A 249 -22.09 7.86 9.52
N LEU A 250 -22.85 8.05 10.61
CA LEU A 250 -24.24 8.50 10.51
C LEU A 250 -24.35 9.91 9.93
N ASN A 251 -23.37 10.78 10.15
CA ASN A 251 -23.37 12.15 9.65
C ASN A 251 -23.11 12.24 8.14
N ASN A 252 -22.23 11.40 7.58
CA ASN A 252 -21.95 11.36 6.14
C ASN A 252 -21.76 9.92 5.64
N SER A 253 -22.81 9.10 5.68
CA SER A 253 -22.71 7.67 5.35
C SER A 253 -22.28 7.38 3.91
N ALA A 254 -22.58 8.28 2.97
CA ALA A 254 -22.29 8.09 1.54
C ALA A 254 -20.80 8.29 1.23
N GLU A 255 -20.16 9.30 1.84
CA GLU A 255 -18.77 9.69 1.53
C GLU A 255 -17.81 9.41 2.70
N PHE A 256 -18.30 8.75 3.77
CA PHE A 256 -17.55 8.52 5.00
C PHE A 256 -16.12 8.01 4.76
N PHE A 257 -15.98 6.99 3.91
CA PHE A 257 -14.69 6.35 3.63
C PHE A 257 -13.80 7.14 2.66
N ASP A 258 -14.35 8.11 1.94
CA ASP A 258 -13.61 8.97 1.01
C ASP A 258 -13.08 10.23 1.71
N GLU A 259 -13.84 10.77 2.68
CA GLU A 259 -13.55 12.06 3.29
C GLU A 259 -13.03 11.99 4.73
N THR A 260 -13.32 10.91 5.47
CA THR A 260 -13.03 10.86 6.90
C THR A 260 -11.67 10.23 7.17
N VAL A 261 -10.76 11.00 7.75
CA VAL A 261 -9.51 10.46 8.31
C VAL A 261 -9.78 9.92 9.71
N VAL A 262 -10.10 8.62 9.79
CA VAL A 262 -10.27 7.93 11.07
C VAL A 262 -8.91 7.49 11.59
N SER A 263 -8.62 7.80 12.86
CA SER A 263 -7.50 7.16 13.54
C SER A 263 -7.81 5.67 13.69
N LEU A 264 -7.02 4.81 13.03
CA LEU A 264 -7.18 3.35 13.14
C LEU A 264 -7.02 2.84 14.60
N SER A 265 -6.44 3.66 15.46
CA SER A 265 -6.24 3.38 16.89
C SER A 265 -7.45 3.73 17.76
N TYR A 266 -8.38 4.55 17.26
CA TYR A 266 -9.51 5.10 18.01
C TYR A 266 -10.81 4.99 17.21
N TYR A 267 -11.61 3.97 17.51
CA TYR A 267 -12.88 3.69 16.85
C TYR A 267 -13.94 3.18 17.82
N ASP A 268 -15.22 3.28 17.43
CA ASP A 268 -16.37 2.69 18.11
C ASP A 268 -17.29 1.90 17.14
N ALA A 269 -16.85 1.73 15.90
CA ALA A 269 -17.50 0.90 14.90
C ALA A 269 -16.47 0.18 14.02
N ILE A 270 -16.92 -0.88 13.34
CA ILE A 270 -16.12 -1.65 12.39
C ILE A 270 -16.86 -1.67 11.06
N SER A 271 -16.14 -1.38 9.98
CA SER A 271 -16.63 -1.58 8.61
C SER A 271 -15.99 -2.82 8.01
N THR A 272 -16.79 -3.75 7.49
CA THR A 272 -16.25 -4.95 6.82
C THR A 272 -16.62 -4.96 5.35
N PHE A 273 -15.62 -5.10 4.48
CA PHE A 273 -15.78 -5.02 3.03
C PHE A 273 -15.09 -6.20 2.34
N ALA A 274 -15.63 -6.55 1.18
CA ALA A 274 -15.05 -7.53 0.28
C ALA A 274 -14.23 -6.82 -0.80
N ILE A 275 -13.10 -7.44 -1.11
CA ILE A 275 -12.14 -6.99 -2.11
C ILE A 275 -12.02 -8.11 -3.15
N LEU A 276 -12.33 -7.81 -4.40
CA LEU A 276 -12.13 -8.73 -5.51
C LEU A 276 -10.65 -8.73 -5.92
N LEU A 277 -9.98 -9.87 -5.71
CA LEU A 277 -8.53 -10.01 -5.92
C LEU A 277 -8.15 -10.18 -7.39
N SER A 278 -9.04 -10.72 -8.21
CA SER A 278 -8.77 -11.01 -9.63
C SER A 278 -9.88 -10.47 -10.54
N PRO A 279 -10.04 -9.14 -10.64
CA PRO A 279 -11.05 -8.56 -11.51
C PRO A 279 -10.74 -8.84 -12.98
N LYS A 280 -11.80 -9.07 -13.77
CA LYS A 280 -11.71 -9.20 -15.23
C LYS A 280 -11.64 -7.85 -15.95
N SER A 281 -12.04 -6.76 -15.29
CA SER A 281 -11.94 -5.41 -15.82
C SER A 281 -10.48 -5.02 -16.09
N ARG A 282 -10.26 -4.20 -17.12
CA ARG A 282 -8.96 -3.64 -17.48
C ARG A 282 -9.12 -2.15 -17.74
N GLY A 283 -8.35 -1.35 -17.03
CA GLY A 283 -8.32 0.09 -17.19
C GLY A 283 -7.26 0.57 -18.18
N PHE A 284 -7.28 1.87 -18.42
CA PHE A 284 -6.38 2.57 -19.33
C PHE A 284 -5.88 3.86 -18.67
N ILE A 285 -4.61 4.18 -18.89
CA ILE A 285 -4.00 5.47 -18.59
C ILE A 285 -3.70 6.15 -19.92
N TYR A 286 -4.20 7.37 -20.07
CA TYR A 286 -3.97 8.22 -21.24
C TYR A 286 -2.92 9.28 -20.95
N CYS A 287 -2.48 9.98 -22.00
CA CYS A 287 -1.43 10.99 -21.92
C CYS A 287 -1.86 12.23 -21.11
#